data_AF-I9C486-F1
#
_entry.id   AF-I9C486-F1
#
_cell.length_a   1.000
_cell.length_b   1.000
_cell.length_c   1.000
_cell.angle_alpha   90.00
_cell.angle_beta   90.00
_cell.angle_gamma   90.00
#
_symmetry.space_group_name_H-M   'P 1'
#
loop_
_entity.id
_entity.type
_entity.pdbx_description
1 polymer ?
#
loop_
_entity_poly.entity_id
_entity_poly.type
_entity_poly.pdbx_seq_one_letter_code
_entity_poly.pdbx_strand_id
1 'polypeptide(L)' 'MALQALGWVLSDEDRASRFLALTGLTPDALRESLAEPGTLGAVLEFLCSHEPDLVGAADALGVKPQTLVGARESLSR' A
#
# COMPACT_ATOMS: atom_id res chain seq x y z
N MET A 1 -4.64 8.42 3.38
CA MET A 1 -3.41 7.73 3.86
C MET A 1 -3.04 6.59 2.94
N ALA A 2 -3.92 5.61 2.71
CA ALA A 2 -3.66 4.50 1.78
C ALA A 2 -3.26 4.95 0.35
N LEU A 3 -3.91 5.99 -0.19
CA LEU A 3 -3.53 6.54 -1.51
C LEU A 3 -2.12 7.17 -1.52
N GLN A 4 -1.70 7.81 -0.43
CA GLN A 4 -0.33 8.34 -0.32
C GLN A 4 0.69 7.21 -0.19
N ALA A 5 0.36 6.18 0.58
CA ALA A 5 1.16 4.97 0.70
C ALA A 5 1.30 4.25 -0.65
N LEU A 6 0.24 4.19 -1.45
CA LEU A 6 0.29 3.68 -2.82
C LEU A 6 1.23 4.52 -3.69
N GLY A 7 1.17 5.85 -3.60
CA GLY A 7 2.12 6.73 -4.29
C GLY A 7 3.58 6.42 -3.96
N TRP A 8 3.88 6.11 -2.69
CA TRP A 8 5.22 5.71 -2.25
C TRP A 8 5.65 4.34 -2.78
N VAL A 9 4.73 3.37 -2.83
CA VAL A 9 4.96 2.05 -3.44
C VAL A 9 5.23 2.20 -4.93
N LEU A 10 4.45 3.01 -5.63
CA LEU A 10 4.58 3.24 -7.07
C LEU A 10 5.74 4.16 -7.47
N SER A 11 6.36 4.84 -6.50
CA SER A 11 7.55 5.67 -6.74
C SER A 11 8.83 4.85 -7.00
N ASP A 12 8.75 3.53 -6.83
CA ASP A 12 9.87 2.61 -6.96
C ASP A 12 9.43 1.39 -7.78
N GLU A 13 10.19 1.10 -8.83
CA GLU A 13 9.80 0.09 -9.82
C GLU A 13 9.81 -1.33 -9.25
N ASP A 14 10.74 -1.63 -8.33
CA ASP A 14 10.81 -2.92 -7.64
C ASP A 14 9.63 -3.11 -6.70
N ARG A 15 9.28 -2.08 -5.90
CA ARG A 15 8.09 -2.13 -5.02
C ARG A 15 6.80 -2.24 -5.83
N ALA A 16 6.66 -1.45 -6.89
CA ALA A 16 5.51 -1.50 -7.79
C ALA A 16 5.36 -2.90 -8.43
N SER A 17 6.45 -3.45 -8.96
CA SER A 17 6.44 -4.77 -9.59
C SER A 17 6.09 -5.89 -8.61
N ARG A 18 6.64 -5.85 -7.40
CA ARG A 18 6.28 -6.79 -6.31
C ARG A 18 4.81 -6.68 -5.92
N PHE A 19 4.29 -5.45 -5.78
CA PHE A 19 2.90 -5.22 -5.42
C PHE A 19 1.93 -5.77 -6.47
N LEU A 20 2.18 -5.49 -7.76
CA LEU A 20 1.38 -6.02 -8.86
C LEU A 20 1.46 -7.55 -8.94
N ALA A 21 2.65 -8.14 -8.73
CA ALA A 21 2.82 -9.59 -8.71
C ALA A 21 2.05 -10.26 -7.56
N LEU A 22 2.00 -9.63 -6.38
CA LEU A 22 1.27 -10.14 -5.21
C LEU A 22 -0.24 -10.00 -5.33
N THR A 23 -0.72 -8.87 -5.86
CA THR A 23 -2.15 -8.60 -6.01
C THR A 23 -2.76 -9.19 -7.27
N GLY A 24 -1.93 -9.56 -8.26
CA GLY A 24 -2.37 -10.00 -9.58
C GLY A 24 -2.98 -8.88 -10.43
N LEU A 25 -2.89 -7.62 -9.98
CA LEU A 25 -3.42 -6.47 -10.70
C LEU A 25 -2.50 -6.09 -11.85
N THR A 26 -3.08 -5.60 -12.94
CA THR A 26 -2.35 -4.89 -13.98
C THR A 26 -2.28 -3.39 -13.61
N PRO A 27 -1.33 -2.63 -14.18
CA PRO A 27 -1.26 -1.18 -13.96
C PRO A 27 -2.54 -0.44 -14.36
N ASP A 28 -3.28 -0.96 -15.33
CA ASP A 28 -4.54 -0.38 -15.81
C ASP A 28 -5.66 -0.65 -14.80
N ALA A 29 -5.84 -1.93 -14.41
CA ALA A 29 -6.82 -2.31 -13.39
C ALA A 29 -6.57 -1.61 -12.05
N LEU A 30 -5.30 -1.43 -11.66
CA LEU A 30 -4.93 -0.67 -10.47
C LEU A 30 -5.41 0.79 -10.54
N ARG A 31 -5.31 1.44 -11.71
CA ARG A 31 -5.77 2.82 -11.89
C ARG A 31 -7.28 2.93 -11.79
N GLU A 32 -8.00 1.96 -12.35
CA GLU A 32 -9.45 1.89 -12.25
C GLU A 32 -9.93 1.62 -10.81
N SER A 33 -9.14 0.86 -10.04
CA SER A 33 -9.50 0.45 -8.68
C SER A 33 -8.91 1.32 -7.57
N LEU A 34 -8.34 2.50 -7.88
CA LEU A 34 -7.73 3.41 -6.88
C LEU A 34 -8.67 3.88 -5.78
N ALA A 35 -9.97 3.95 -6.08
CA ALA A 35 -11.01 4.34 -5.13
C ALA A 35 -11.56 3.15 -4.33
N GLU A 36 -11.24 1.92 -4.74
CA GLU A 36 -11.81 0.72 -4.15
C GLU A 36 -11.15 0.42 -2.80
N PRO A 37 -11.95 0.22 -1.73
CA PRO A 37 -11.41 -0.07 -0.41
C PRO A 37 -10.57 -1.36 -0.39
N GLY A 38 -10.89 -2.34 -1.26
CA GLY A 38 -10.09 -3.55 -1.42
C GLY A 38 -8.67 -3.27 -1.92
N THR A 39 -8.51 -2.40 -2.91
CA THR A 39 -7.21 -1.98 -3.44
C THR A 39 -6.40 -1.24 -2.38
N LEU A 40 -7.04 -0.29 -1.68
CA LEU A 40 -6.41 0.46 -0.60
C LEU A 40 -5.99 -0.44 0.56
N GLY A 41 -6.80 -1.46 0.87
CA GLY A 41 -6.48 -2.50 1.83
C GLY A 41 -5.26 -3.33 1.41
N ALA A 42 -5.21 -3.77 0.15
CA ALA A 42 -4.10 -4.55 -0.39
C ALA A 42 -2.76 -3.80 -0.33
N VAL A 43 -2.76 -2.47 -0.57
CA VAL A 43 -1.56 -1.63 -0.42
C VAL A 43 -1.06 -1.64 1.02
N LEU A 44 -1.95 -1.46 1.99
CA LEU A 44 -1.58 -1.46 3.39
C LEU A 44 -1.14 -2.85 3.87
N GLU A 45 -1.77 -3.91 3.36
CA GLU A 45 -1.36 -5.29 3.60
C GLU A 45 0.05 -5.55 3.07
N PHE A 46 0.33 -5.17 1.82
CA PHE A 46 1.67 -5.27 1.21
C PHE A 46 2.75 -4.61 2.09
N LEU A 47 2.47 -3.40 2.59
CA LEU A 47 3.39 -2.72 3.49
C LEU A 47 3.53 -3.47 4.83
N CYS A 48 2.42 -3.91 5.43
CA CYS A 48 2.45 -4.66 6.69
C CYS A 48 3.15 -6.02 6.56
N SER A 49 3.16 -6.64 5.38
CA SER A 49 3.84 -7.92 5.13
C SER A 49 5.36 -7.82 5.11
N HIS A 50 5.93 -6.61 5.03
CA HIS A 50 7.37 -6.40 4.96
C HIS A 50 7.80 -5.21 5.84
N GLU A 51 8.42 -5.52 7.00
CA GLU A 51 8.76 -4.50 8.00
C GLU A 51 9.55 -3.29 7.46
N PRO A 52 10.59 -3.43 6.62
CA PRO A 52 11.30 -2.24 6.13
C PRO A 52 10.48 -1.44 5.11
N ASP A 53 9.56 -2.06 4.37
CA ASP A 53 8.61 -1.32 3.51
C ASP A 53 7.61 -0.54 4.39
N LEU A 54 7.12 -1.15 5.48
CA LEU A 54 6.25 -0.49 6.45
C LEU A 54 6.92 0.73 7.09
N VAL A 55 8.14 0.56 7.58
CA VAL A 55 8.91 1.63 8.23
C VAL A 55 9.26 2.72 7.23
N GLY A 56 9.69 2.35 6.02
CA GLY A 56 10.02 3.31 4.96
C GLY A 56 8.81 4.13 4.49
N ALA A 57 7.66 3.48 4.31
CA ALA A 57 6.43 4.19 3.98
C ALA A 57 5.98 5.11 5.12
N ALA A 58 6.06 4.63 6.37
CA ALA A 58 5.68 5.45 7.53
C ALA A 58 6.57 6.70 7.67
N ASP A 59 7.88 6.54 7.49
CA ASP A 59 8.86 7.63 7.50
C ASP A 59 8.56 8.65 6.40
N ALA A 60 8.38 8.18 5.16
CA ALA A 60 8.05 9.05 4.02
C ALA A 60 6.71 9.80 4.18
N LEU A 61 5.73 9.19 4.85
CA LEU A 61 4.44 9.80 5.13
C LEU A 61 4.44 10.64 6.42
N GLY A 62 5.53 10.66 7.19
CA GLY A 62 5.64 11.37 8.46
C GLY A 62 4.71 10.83 9.56
N VAL A 63 4.38 9.53 9.52
CA VAL A 63 3.49 8.87 10.46
C VAL A 63 4.19 7.71 11.18
N LYS A 64 3.55 7.17 12.22
CA LYS A 64 4.05 5.94 12.86
C LYS A 64 3.65 4.72 12.03
N PRO A 65 4.48 3.66 11.97
CA PRO A 65 4.12 2.37 11.34
C PRO A 65 2.77 1.83 11.83
N GLN A 66 2.51 1.99 13.13
CA GLN A 66 1.24 1.59 13.78
C GLN A 66 0.01 2.27 13.19
N THR A 67 0.15 3.49 12.65
CA THR A 67 -0.93 4.22 11.98
C THR A 67 -1.32 3.55 10.66
N LEU A 68 -0.34 3.03 9.91
CA LEU A 68 -0.60 2.27 8.68
C LEU A 68 -1.28 0.93 8.99
N VAL A 69 -0.82 0.24 10.04
CA VAL A 69 -1.45 -1.00 10.52
C VAL A 69 -2.90 -0.75 10.95
N GLY A 70 -3.16 0.29 11.74
CA GLY A 70 -4.53 0.65 12.17
C GLY A 70 -5.43 1.06 11.01
N ALA A 71 -4.87 1.71 9.97
CA ALA A 71 -5.61 2.02 8.75
C ALA A 71 -6.00 0.75 7.98
N ARG A 72 -5.14 -0.28 7.96
CA ARG A 72 -5.45 -1.58 7.34
C ARG A 72 -6.63 -2.25 8.05
N GLU A 73 -6.56 -2.34 9.38
CA GLU A 73 -7.62 -2.93 10.20
C GLU A 73 -8.97 -2.23 10.03
N SER A 74 -8.95 -0.92 9.79
CA SER A 74 -10.18 -0.13 9.55
C SER A 74 -10.80 -0.39 8.17
N LEU A 75 -10.02 -0.84 7.19
CA LEU A 75 -10.48 -1.17 5.83
C LEU A 75 -10.88 -2.65 5.68
N SER A 76 -10.37 -3.53 6.55
CA SER A 76 -10.69 -4.96 6.59
C SER A 76 -11.96 -5.28 7.39
N ARG A 77 -12.64 -4.27 7.96
CA ARG A 77 -13.88 -4.39 8.74
C ARG A 77 -15.06 -3.85 7.95
#